data_AF-A0A9Q3DFX6-F1
#
_entry.id   AF-A0A9Q3DFX6-F1
#
_cell.length_a   1.000
_cell.length_b   1.000
_cell.length_c   1.000
_cell.angle_alpha   90.00
_cell.angle_beta   90.00
_cell.angle_gamma   90.00
#
_symmetry.space_group_name_H-M   'P 1'
#
loop_
_entity.id
_entity.type
_entity.pdbx_description
1 polymer ?
#
loop_
_entity_poly.entity_id
_entity_poly.type
_entity_poly.pdbx_seq_one_letter_code
_entity_poly.pdbx_strand_id
1 'polypeptide(L)'
;MDRNFHILCQLLMKDCKDPSLSSKQDEIWKKAYDEGRFHLLHEIIYHRTKHTFVVTLTDRTLVNSILHECHYSFSSGHLSEDRTLEGVKSFSWWPNWRKDVAEYFQTCDRCQKANRATGKKFGIIIQIQEPKS
;
A
#
# COMPACT_ATOMS: atom_id res chain seq x y z
N MET A 1 -20.09 -0.23 -1.09
CA MET A 1 -19.46 -1.17 -2.04
C MET A 1 -19.07 -0.40 -3.28
N ASP A 2 -17.82 -0.50 -3.71
CA ASP A 2 -17.27 0.32 -4.80
C ASP A 2 -17.88 -0.04 -6.16
N ARG A 3 -18.19 0.99 -6.98
CA ARG A 3 -18.83 0.81 -8.29
C ARG A 3 -17.95 0.03 -9.26
N ASN A 4 -16.64 0.28 -9.27
CA ASN A 4 -15.71 -0.40 -10.18
C ASN A 4 -15.58 -1.88 -9.83
N PHE A 5 -15.52 -2.22 -8.53
CA PHE A 5 -15.51 -3.61 -8.09
C PHE A 5 -16.73 -4.38 -8.60
N HIS A 6 -17.92 -3.80 -8.44
CA HIS A 6 -19.15 -4.44 -8.89
C HIS A 6 -19.16 -4.66 -10.41
N ILE A 7 -18.75 -3.65 -11.18
CA ILE A 7 -18.66 -3.75 -12.63
C ILE A 7 -17.65 -4.84 -13.04
N LEU A 8 -16.48 -4.90 -12.38
CA LEU A 8 -15.48 -5.93 -12.67
C LEU A 8 -15.95 -7.33 -12.30
N CYS A 9 -16.60 -7.51 -11.16
CA CYS A 9 -17.23 -8.79 -10.82
C CYS A 9 -18.22 -9.20 -11.91
N GLN A 10 -19.11 -8.30 -12.35
CA GLN A 10 -20.08 -8.61 -13.40
C GLN A 10 -19.41 -8.97 -14.73
N LEU A 11 -18.36 -8.25 -15.13
CA LEU A 11 -17.61 -8.51 -16.35
C LEU A 11 -16.88 -9.86 -16.30
N LEU A 12 -16.22 -10.16 -15.17
CA LEU A 12 -15.46 -11.40 -14.99
C LEU A 12 -16.36 -12.62 -14.76
N MET A 13 -17.55 -12.45 -14.17
CA MET A 13 -18.52 -13.54 -14.00
C MET A 13 -19.23 -13.93 -15.30
N LYS A 14 -19.45 -12.98 -16.20
CA LYS A 14 -20.28 -13.20 -17.40
C LYS A 14 -19.51 -13.77 -18.59
N ASP A 15 -18.19 -13.94 -18.50
CA ASP A 15 -17.28 -14.27 -19.64
C ASP A 15 -17.43 -13.36 -20.87
N CYS A 16 -18.21 -12.28 -20.75
CA CYS A 16 -18.65 -11.45 -21.85
C CYS A 16 -17.91 -10.12 -21.72
N LYS A 17 -16.98 -9.86 -22.64
CA LYS A 17 -16.31 -8.56 -22.79
C LYS A 17 -17.32 -7.53 -23.30
N ASP A 18 -18.29 -7.16 -22.47
CA ASP A 18 -19.28 -6.13 -22.79
C ASP A 18 -18.58 -4.75 -22.81
N PRO A 19 -18.43 -4.11 -23.99
CA PRO A 19 -17.74 -2.84 -24.13
C PRO A 19 -18.43 -1.68 -23.39
N SER A 20 -19.75 -1.80 -23.15
CA SER A 20 -20.56 -0.75 -22.53
C SER A 20 -20.31 -0.61 -21.03
N LEU A 21 -19.94 -1.71 -20.36
CA LEU A 21 -19.64 -1.76 -18.93
C LEU A 21 -18.19 -1.32 -18.63
N SER A 22 -17.24 -1.62 -19.53
CA SER A 22 -15.84 -1.15 -19.43
C SER A 22 -15.74 0.38 -19.47
N SER A 23 -16.63 1.05 -20.20
CA SER A 23 -16.62 2.51 -20.37
C SER A 23 -17.00 3.31 -19.11
N LYS A 24 -17.51 2.66 -18.06
CA LYS A 24 -17.94 3.30 -16.80
C LYS A 24 -16.91 3.20 -15.68
N GLN A 25 -15.78 2.53 -15.91
CA GLN A 25 -14.73 2.37 -14.91
C GLN A 25 -13.72 3.52 -14.94
N ASP A 26 -13.09 3.82 -13.80
CA ASP A 26 -11.97 4.75 -13.80
C ASP A 26 -10.83 4.21 -14.69
N GLU A 27 -10.06 5.11 -15.30
CA GLU A 27 -9.04 4.78 -16.30
C GLU A 27 -8.02 3.75 -15.80
N ILE A 28 -7.68 3.76 -14.51
CA ILE A 28 -6.74 2.82 -13.89
C ILE A 28 -7.29 1.39 -13.90
N TRP A 29 -8.56 1.23 -13.54
CA TRP A 29 -9.24 -0.07 -13.52
C TRP A 29 -9.42 -0.62 -14.92
N LYS A 30 -9.89 0.24 -15.85
CA LYS A 30 -10.07 -0.12 -17.25
C LYS A 30 -8.76 -0.59 -17.89
N LYS A 31 -7.68 0.16 -17.69
CA LYS A 31 -6.36 -0.22 -18.21
C LYS A 31 -5.89 -1.58 -17.68
N ALA A 32 -6.00 -1.81 -16.38
CA ALA A 32 -5.60 -3.08 -15.77
C ALA A 32 -6.49 -4.25 -16.25
N TYR A 33 -7.77 -3.99 -16.52
CA TYR A 33 -8.70 -4.96 -17.09
C TYR A 33 -8.37 -5.30 -18.56
N ASP A 34 -8.11 -4.28 -19.39
CA ASP A 34 -7.75 -4.47 -20.80
C ASP A 34 -6.42 -5.23 -20.96
N GLU A 35 -5.50 -5.06 -20.00
CA GLU A 35 -4.25 -5.83 -19.90
C GLU A 35 -4.44 -7.26 -19.33
N GLY A 36 -5.67 -7.67 -19.02
CA GLY A 36 -5.99 -9.02 -18.53
C GLY A 36 -5.43 -9.30 -17.13
N ARG A 37 -5.28 -8.27 -16.29
CA ARG A 37 -4.68 -8.43 -14.96
C ARG A 37 -5.66 -8.92 -13.91
N PHE A 38 -6.97 -8.82 -14.11
CA PHE A 38 -7.95 -9.24 -13.10
C PHE A 38 -8.42 -10.69 -13.28
N HIS A 39 -8.54 -11.40 -12.17
CA HIS A 39 -9.05 -12.76 -12.11
C HIS A 39 -10.08 -12.84 -10.99
N LEU A 40 -11.27 -13.35 -11.27
CA LEU A 40 -12.29 -13.56 -10.25
C LEU A 40 -12.20 -14.99 -9.74
N LEU A 41 -12.08 -15.16 -8.43
CA LEU A 41 -12.02 -16.46 -7.79
C LEU A 41 -12.79 -16.40 -6.46
N HIS A 42 -13.81 -17.25 -6.31
CA HIS A 42 -14.68 -17.28 -5.11
C HIS A 42 -15.20 -15.89 -4.71
N GLU A 43 -15.74 -15.13 -5.67
CA GLU A 43 -16.27 -13.76 -5.48
C GLU A 43 -15.22 -12.70 -5.07
N ILE A 44 -13.95 -13.07 -5.03
CA ILE A 44 -12.83 -12.17 -4.75
C ILE A 44 -12.09 -11.87 -6.06
N ILE A 45 -11.85 -10.59 -6.32
CA ILE A 45 -11.05 -10.15 -7.47
C ILE A 45 -9.57 -10.14 -7.07
N TYR A 46 -8.78 -10.93 -7.77
CA TYR A 46 -7.32 -10.91 -7.71
C TYR A 46 -6.75 -10.07 -8.85
N HIS A 47 -5.77 -9.24 -8.52
CA HIS A 47 -4.97 -8.50 -9.48
C HIS A 47 -3.62 -9.22 -9.68
N ARG A 48 -3.33 -9.56 -10.93
CA ARG A 48 -2.11 -10.20 -11.38
C ARG A 48 -1.01 -9.14 -11.58
N THR A 49 0.07 -9.31 -10.84
CA THR A 49 1.31 -8.57 -11.05
C THR A 49 2.27 -9.40 -11.93
N LYS A 50 3.57 -9.05 -11.98
CA LYS A 50 4.54 -9.78 -12.82
C LYS A 50 4.67 -11.26 -12.44
N HIS A 51 4.66 -11.57 -11.14
CA HIS A 51 4.91 -12.93 -10.64
C HIS A 51 3.97 -13.36 -9.50
N THR A 52 3.03 -12.51 -9.10
CA THR A 52 2.14 -12.78 -7.96
C THR A 52 0.70 -12.37 -8.27
N PHE A 53 -0.23 -12.97 -7.53
CA PHE A 53 -1.63 -12.55 -7.47
C PHE A 53 -1.87 -11.90 -6.12
N VAL A 54 -2.49 -10.73 -6.13
CA VAL A 54 -2.78 -9.96 -4.92
C VAL A 54 -4.26 -9.64 -4.86
N VAL A 55 -4.82 -9.53 -3.67
CA VAL A 55 -6.24 -9.24 -3.50
C VAL A 55 -6.52 -7.80 -3.88
N THR A 56 -7.60 -7.58 -4.65
CA THR A 56 -8.06 -6.23 -4.99
C THR A 56 -8.93 -5.69 -3.86
N LEU A 57 -8.50 -4.58 -3.27
CA LEU A 57 -9.22 -3.94 -2.17
C LEU A 57 -10.00 -2.74 -2.70
N THR A 58 -11.25 -2.62 -2.27
CA THR A 58 -12.09 -1.46 -2.62
C THR A 58 -12.76 -0.80 -1.42
N ASP A 59 -12.90 -1.54 -0.33
CA ASP A 59 -13.44 -0.97 0.90
C ASP A 59 -12.34 -0.22 1.65
N ARG A 60 -12.58 1.05 1.97
CA ARG A 60 -11.62 1.88 2.72
C ARG A 60 -11.35 1.35 4.13
N THR A 61 -12.32 0.69 4.75
CA THR A 61 -12.13 0.05 6.08
C THR A 61 -11.13 -1.10 5.99
N LEU A 62 -11.22 -1.91 4.93
CA LEU A 62 -10.30 -3.02 4.69
C LEU A 62 -8.91 -2.52 4.28
N VAL A 63 -8.84 -1.47 3.45
CA VAL A 63 -7.58 -0.78 3.12
C VAL A 63 -6.89 -0.30 4.40
N ASN A 64 -7.61 0.43 5.26
CA ASN A 64 -7.05 0.91 6.54
C ASN A 64 -6.61 -0.24 7.46
N SER A 65 -7.36 -1.34 7.49
CA SER A 65 -7.01 -2.51 8.28
C SER A 65 -5.70 -3.13 7.78
N ILE A 66 -5.54 -3.32 6.47
CA ILE A 66 -4.30 -3.84 5.88
C ILE A 66 -3.12 -2.90 6.11
N LEU A 67 -3.33 -1.58 5.98
CA LEU A 67 -2.30 -0.58 6.30
C LEU A 67 -1.89 -0.67 7.77
N HIS A 68 -2.85 -0.84 8.67
CA HIS A 68 -2.59 -0.99 10.10
C HIS A 68 -1.81 -2.26 10.42
N GLU A 69 -2.23 -3.41 9.90
CA GLU A 69 -1.57 -4.70 10.11
C GLU A 69 -0.15 -4.71 9.52
N CYS A 70 0.01 -4.22 8.29
CA CYS A 70 1.33 -4.10 7.66
C CYS A 70 2.23 -3.12 8.43
N HIS A 71 1.68 -2.05 9.00
CA HIS A 71 2.45 -1.16 9.84
C HIS A 71 2.81 -1.79 11.20
N TYR A 72 1.86 -2.47 11.85
CA TYR A 72 2.03 -3.03 13.20
C TYR A 72 2.98 -4.22 13.18
N SER A 73 2.74 -5.20 12.31
CA SER A 73 3.55 -6.41 12.18
C SER A 73 5.02 -6.11 11.86
N PHE A 74 5.31 -4.98 11.21
CA PHE A 74 6.66 -4.58 10.82
C PHE A 74 7.28 -3.57 11.81
N SER A 75 6.48 -2.93 12.68
CA SER A 75 6.97 -2.01 13.71
C SER A 75 7.72 -2.69 14.87
N SER A 76 7.73 -4.02 14.91
CA SER A 76 8.24 -4.86 16.00
C SER A 76 9.78 -5.00 16.03
N GLY A 77 10.51 -4.48 15.04
CA GLY A 77 11.97 -4.53 15.02
C GLY A 77 12.59 -3.72 13.89
N HIS A 78 12.72 -2.40 14.05
CA HIS A 78 13.51 -1.51 13.18
C HIS A 78 13.27 -1.64 11.66
N LEU A 79 12.05 -1.38 11.17
CA LEU A 79 11.74 -1.43 9.74
C LEU A 79 11.17 -0.13 9.20
N SER A 80 11.76 0.34 8.09
CA SER A 80 11.47 1.57 7.37
C SER A 80 10.15 1.51 6.59
N GLU A 81 9.64 2.69 6.24
CA GLU A 81 8.48 2.90 5.34
C GLU A 81 8.51 1.99 4.10
N ASP A 82 9.70 1.76 3.53
CA ASP A 82 9.92 0.89 2.37
C ASP A 82 9.41 -0.55 2.57
N ARG A 83 9.60 -1.15 3.76
CA ARG A 83 9.12 -2.52 4.01
C ARG A 83 7.61 -2.60 4.11
N THR A 84 6.97 -1.56 4.64
CA THR A 84 5.51 -1.51 4.69
C THR A 84 4.94 -1.35 3.28
N LEU A 85 5.58 -0.54 2.43
CA LEU A 85 5.25 -0.44 1.01
C LEU A 85 5.39 -1.80 0.29
N GLU A 86 6.46 -2.55 0.56
CA GLU A 86 6.64 -3.90 0.01
C GLU A 86 5.59 -4.89 0.48
N GLY A 87 5.22 -4.85 1.77
CA GLY A 87 4.16 -5.67 2.34
C GLY A 87 2.82 -5.42 1.65
N VAL A 88 2.38 -4.16 1.64
CA VAL A 88 1.12 -3.75 0.99
C VAL A 88 1.09 -4.19 -0.47
N LYS A 89 2.18 -3.94 -1.21
CA LYS A 89 2.33 -4.33 -2.63
C LYS A 89 2.23 -5.83 -2.84
N SER A 90 2.66 -6.63 -1.87
CA SER A 90 2.72 -8.10 -1.99
C SER A 90 1.40 -8.79 -1.67
N PHE A 91 0.52 -8.15 -0.88
CA PHE A 91 -0.76 -8.74 -0.49
C PHE A 91 -1.97 -8.14 -1.21
N SER A 92 -1.89 -6.87 -1.58
CA SER A 92 -3.07 -6.10 -1.97
C SER A 92 -2.82 -5.10 -3.09
N TRP A 93 -3.88 -4.79 -3.84
CA TRP A 93 -3.85 -3.78 -4.89
C TRP A 93 -5.13 -2.95 -4.87
N TRP A 94 -4.98 -1.64 -5.04
CA TRP A 94 -6.07 -0.70 -5.32
C TRP A 94 -5.51 0.55 -6.03
N PRO A 95 -6.36 1.36 -6.68
CA PRO A 95 -5.90 2.59 -7.31
C PRO A 95 -5.23 3.52 -6.31
N ASN A 96 -4.10 4.11 -6.68
CA ASN A 96 -3.36 5.06 -5.85
C ASN A 96 -2.91 4.52 -4.48
N TRP A 97 -2.77 3.20 -4.31
CA TRP A 97 -2.34 2.59 -3.05
C TRP A 97 -1.06 3.17 -2.45
N ARG A 98 -0.09 3.56 -3.29
CA ARG A 98 1.15 4.21 -2.84
C ARG A 98 0.89 5.55 -2.16
N LYS A 99 -0.05 6.34 -2.69
CA LYS A 99 -0.41 7.65 -2.13
C LYS A 99 -1.12 7.46 -0.79
N ASP A 100 -2.04 6.50 -0.70
CA ASP A 100 -2.73 6.18 0.55
C ASP A 100 -1.75 5.68 1.62
N VAL A 101 -0.76 4.86 1.26
CA VAL A 101 0.29 4.43 2.19
C VAL A 101 1.09 5.63 2.69
N ALA A 102 1.55 6.52 1.80
CA ALA A 102 2.31 7.70 2.19
C ALA A 102 1.50 8.63 3.11
N GLU A 103 0.21 8.83 2.82
CA GLU A 103 -0.70 9.62 3.67
C GLU A 103 -0.92 8.97 5.05
N TYR A 104 -1.01 7.64 5.10
CA TYR A 104 -1.08 6.89 6.35
C TYR A 104 0.18 7.10 7.21
N PHE A 105 1.37 7.10 6.62
CA PHE A 105 2.63 7.41 7.34
C PHE A 105 2.72 8.87 7.78
N GLN A 106 2.12 9.80 7.04
CA GLN A 106 2.04 11.20 7.43
C GLN A 106 1.12 11.43 8.65
N THR A 107 0.05 10.66 8.74
CA THR A 107 -0.92 10.75 9.85
C THR A 107 -0.55 9.89 11.06
N CYS A 108 0.41 8.97 10.93
CA CYS A 108 0.84 8.13 12.03
C CYS A 108 1.78 8.87 13.01
N ASP A 109 1.26 9.21 14.20
CA ASP A 109 2.02 9.86 15.27
C ASP A 109 3.32 9.14 15.66
N ARG A 110 3.32 7.80 15.64
CA ARG A 110 4.50 7.00 16.01
C ARG A 110 5.61 7.16 14.97
N CYS A 111 5.27 7.11 13.69
CA CYS A 111 6.21 7.33 12.59
C CYS A 111 6.70 8.77 12.57
N GLN A 112 5.80 9.75 12.74
CA GLN A 112 6.15 11.16 12.79
C GLN A 112 7.11 11.47 13.95
N LYS A 113 6.88 10.91 15.14
CA LYS A 113 7.78 11.07 16.29
C LYS A 113 9.14 10.41 16.07
N ALA A 114 9.18 9.23 15.43
CA ALA A 114 10.42 8.52 15.14
C ALA A 114 11.28 9.25 14.06
N ASN A 115 10.64 9.83 13.05
CA ASN A 115 11.30 10.54 11.96
C ASN A 115 11.62 12.01 12.28
N ARG A 116 11.23 12.53 13.45
CA ARG A 116 11.72 13.84 13.90
C ARG A 116 13.24 13.77 14.00
N ALA A 117 13.92 14.44 13.07
CA ALA A 117 15.35 14.62 13.08
C ALA A 117 15.75 15.02 14.49
N THR A 118 16.41 14.10 15.20
CA THR A 118 16.92 14.40 16.52
C THR A 118 18.10 15.33 16.27
N GLY A 119 17.86 16.64 16.31
CA GLY A 119 18.89 17.68 16.24
C GLY A 119 19.80 17.66 17.47
N LYS A 120 20.07 16.48 18.05
CA LYS A 120 21.17 16.32 19.00
C LYS A 120 22.43 16.50 18.17
N LYS A 121 23.08 17.64 18.39
CA LYS A 121 24.48 17.85 18.02
C LYS A 121 25.22 16.55 18.32
N PHE A 122 25.77 15.89 17.29
CA PHE A 122 26.68 14.77 17.46
C PHE A 122 27.68 15.16 18.54
N GLY A 123 27.83 14.27 19.55
CA GLY A 123 28.49 14.58 20.82
C GLY A 123 29.73 15.45 20.64
N ILE A 124 29.75 16.59 21.32
CA ILE A 124 30.90 17.48 21.33
C ILE A 124 32.05 16.66 21.92
N ILE A 125 33.06 16.35 21.10
CA ILE A 125 34.29 15.71 21.54
C ILE A 125 35.02 16.74 22.40
N ILE A 126 34.98 16.59 23.72
CA ILE A 126 35.72 17.45 24.63
C ILE A 126 37.14 16.88 24.70
N GLN A 127 38.13 17.55 24.10
CA GLN A 127 39.52 17.20 24.31
C GLN A 127 39.93 17.57 25.73
N ILE A 128 40.31 16.57 26.51
CA ILE A 128 40.90 16.73 27.84
C ILE A 128 42.37 17.10 27.63
N GLN A 129 42.82 18.22 28.19
CA GLN A 129 44.24 18.59 28.13
C GLN A 129 45.00 17.85 29.24
N GLU A 130 46.15 17.26 28.91
CA GLU A 130 47.00 16.57 29.87
C GLU A 130 47.54 17.55 30.92
N PRO A 131 47.56 17.14 32.21
CA PRO A 131 48.09 17.98 33.27
C PRO A 131 49.59 18.20 33.05
N LYS A 132 50.03 19.46 33.24
CA LYS A 132 51.44 19.83 33.13
C LYS A 132 52.20 19.27 34.34
N SER A 133 53.25 18.49 34.06
CA SER A 133 54.28 18.11 35.04
C SER A 133 55.04 19.30 35.59
#